data_AF-A0AAI8TSJ6-F1
#
_entry.id   AF-A0AAI8TSJ6-F1
#
_cell.length_a   1.000
_cell.length_b   1.000
_cell.length_c   1.000
_cell.angle_alpha   90.00
_cell.angle_beta   90.00
_cell.angle_gamma   90.00
#
_symmetry.space_group_name_H-M   'P 1'
#
loop_
_entity.id
_entity.type
_entity.pdbx_description
1 polymer ?
#
loop_
_entity_poly.entity_id
_entity_poly.type
_entity_poly.pdbx_seq_one_letter_code
_entity_poly.pdbx_strand_id
1 'polypeptide(L)'
;MAVPVAGPDLLHSHRVLNGIIKVMRAVTVGLGVAGLALALAAPAGARPSDPGVVSYAVLPKGSVGNIVGAPMTWESESNDPFQAFSVENPVCNNWADIGLPEVYNDPDLASFNSATTQTSANDQNHYVKQAVGVFADGDAADRAFHRVVDRTVGCSGQTTPMHLDNFVTQVWTFTGGPASATDADWVKQEAGTDRRCFNTTRKRENVLLQAKVCQSGNGGPAVNVLAGAMQNSLGQ
;
A
#
# COMPACT_ATOMS: atom_id res chain seq x y z
N MET A 1 -20.06 15.46 -68.48
CA MET A 1 -21.41 15.06 -68.01
C MET A 1 -21.54 15.58 -66.58
N ALA A 2 -22.04 16.80 -66.41
CA ALA A 2 -23.46 17.18 -66.25
C ALA A 2 -23.91 17.14 -64.76
N VAL A 3 -23.92 18.34 -64.16
CA VAL A 3 -24.73 18.83 -63.02
C VAL A 3 -26.21 18.91 -63.53
N PRO A 4 -27.35 19.00 -62.75
CA PRO A 4 -27.47 19.96 -61.65
C PRO A 4 -28.61 19.89 -60.57
N VAL A 5 -28.56 20.88 -59.65
CA VAL A 5 -29.54 21.63 -58.75
C VAL A 5 -30.79 20.99 -58.11
N ALA A 6 -31.11 21.37 -56.85
CA ALA A 6 -32.14 22.38 -56.48
C ALA A 6 -32.52 22.41 -54.96
N GLY A 7 -32.50 23.60 -54.34
CA GLY A 7 -33.31 23.96 -53.12
C GLY A 7 -34.78 24.26 -53.50
N PRO A 8 -35.66 24.90 -52.68
CA PRO A 8 -35.41 26.02 -51.74
C PRO A 8 -36.32 26.00 -50.46
N ASP A 9 -36.17 26.82 -49.39
CA ASP A 9 -36.66 28.20 -49.07
C ASP A 9 -37.76 28.32 -47.97
N LEU A 10 -37.52 29.32 -47.10
CA LEU A 10 -38.40 30.30 -46.43
C LEU A 10 -39.52 29.97 -45.39
N LEU A 11 -39.27 30.47 -44.16
CA LEU A 11 -40.03 31.45 -43.35
C LEU A 11 -41.57 31.56 -43.51
N HIS A 12 -42.28 31.50 -42.37
CA HIS A 12 -43.47 32.32 -41.98
C HIS A 12 -43.50 32.36 -40.42
N SER A 13 -43.22 33.47 -39.72
CA SER A 13 -44.05 34.68 -39.46
C SER A 13 -45.36 34.40 -38.71
N HIS A 14 -45.48 34.80 -37.43
CA HIS A 14 -46.37 35.86 -36.94
C HIS A 14 -46.40 36.00 -35.40
N ARG A 15 -46.16 37.23 -34.93
CA ARG A 15 -46.37 37.76 -33.57
C ARG A 15 -47.85 38.03 -33.29
N VAL A 16 -48.33 37.83 -32.05
CA VAL A 16 -49.35 38.65 -31.31
C VAL A 16 -49.20 38.26 -29.82
N LEU A 17 -48.74 39.05 -28.84
CA LEU A 17 -49.09 40.36 -28.25
C LEU A 17 -50.31 40.37 -27.28
N ASN A 18 -50.07 40.92 -26.08
CA ASN A 18 -50.99 41.41 -25.01
C ASN A 18 -51.44 40.42 -23.90
N GLY A 19 -51.40 40.76 -22.60
CA GLY A 19 -51.20 42.06 -21.92
C GLY A 19 -50.59 41.93 -20.51
N ILE A 20 -49.77 42.89 -20.07
CA ILE A 20 -50.15 44.11 -19.30
C ILE A 20 -50.42 43.74 -17.81
N ILE A 21 -49.40 43.84 -16.96
CA ILE A 21 -49.12 44.98 -16.05
C ILE A 21 -50.19 45.15 -14.94
N LYS A 22 -49.79 44.85 -13.70
CA LYS A 22 -50.08 45.73 -12.57
C LYS A 22 -48.86 45.86 -11.66
N VAL A 23 -48.38 47.10 -11.61
CA VAL A 23 -47.29 47.64 -10.79
C VAL A 23 -47.86 48.17 -9.48
N MET A 24 -47.17 47.94 -8.35
CA MET A 24 -46.86 48.93 -7.29
C MET A 24 -46.03 48.19 -6.20
N ARG A 25 -44.70 48.37 -6.08
CA ARG A 25 -43.93 49.44 -5.39
C ARG A 25 -44.38 49.73 -3.95
N ALA A 26 -43.56 49.29 -2.96
CA ALA A 26 -42.78 50.16 -2.04
C ALA A 26 -42.00 49.26 -1.03
N VAL A 27 -40.67 49.15 -1.13
CA VAL A 27 -39.63 49.84 -0.32
C VAL A 27 -39.61 49.43 1.16
N THR A 28 -38.55 48.72 1.59
CA THR A 28 -37.55 49.21 2.56
C THR A 28 -36.36 48.24 2.72
N VAL A 29 -35.21 48.85 2.95
CA VAL A 29 -33.85 48.33 3.11
C VAL A 29 -33.73 47.32 4.25
N GLY A 30 -32.96 46.25 4.00
CA GLY A 30 -32.42 45.38 5.04
C GLY A 30 -31.14 44.71 4.55
N LEU A 31 -29.98 45.25 4.94
CA LEU A 31 -28.70 44.53 4.89
C LEU A 31 -28.85 43.27 5.76
N GLY A 32 -28.78 42.09 5.16
CA GLY A 32 -28.81 40.82 5.88
C GLY A 32 -27.98 39.80 5.12
N VAL A 33 -26.80 39.50 5.66
CA VAL A 33 -25.80 38.57 5.15
C VAL A 33 -26.42 37.17 4.99
N ALA A 34 -26.77 36.76 3.77
CA ALA A 34 -27.08 35.37 3.47
C ALA A 34 -25.75 34.66 3.13
N GLY A 35 -25.06 34.22 4.18
CA GLY A 35 -23.84 33.42 4.06
C GLY A 35 -24.12 32.11 3.34
N LEU A 36 -23.37 31.86 2.28
CA LEU A 36 -23.27 30.56 1.61
C LEU A 36 -22.64 29.58 2.62
N ALA A 37 -23.46 28.83 3.35
CA ALA A 37 -22.98 27.73 4.20
C ALA A 37 -22.56 26.56 3.29
N LEU A 38 -21.35 26.63 2.75
CA LEU A 38 -20.63 25.46 2.26
C LEU A 38 -20.38 24.56 3.46
N ALA A 39 -21.22 23.55 3.65
CA ALA A 39 -20.94 22.46 4.56
C ALA A 39 -19.67 21.76 4.07
N LEU A 40 -18.53 22.17 4.63
CA LEU A 40 -17.30 21.40 4.58
C LEU A 40 -17.60 20.09 5.30
N ALA A 41 -18.01 19.07 4.56
CA ALA A 41 -17.90 17.71 5.05
C ALA A 41 -16.42 17.50 5.34
N ALA A 42 -16.04 17.56 6.62
CA ALA A 42 -14.71 17.17 7.03
C ALA A 42 -14.47 15.77 6.44
N PRO A 43 -13.33 15.52 5.78
CA PRO A 43 -13.02 14.15 5.37
C PRO A 43 -13.15 13.30 6.62
N ALA A 44 -13.93 12.22 6.53
CA ALA A 44 -13.97 11.23 7.58
C ALA A 44 -12.55 10.66 7.69
N GLY A 45 -11.76 11.19 8.63
CA GLY A 45 -10.46 10.61 8.94
C GLY A 45 -10.71 9.16 9.30
N ALA A 46 -9.98 8.24 8.64
CA ALA A 46 -10.06 6.85 9.01
C ALA A 46 -9.68 6.74 10.48
N ARG A 47 -10.47 6.00 11.26
CA ARG A 47 -10.17 5.81 12.68
C ARG A 47 -8.85 5.04 12.80
N PRO A 48 -8.00 5.38 13.79
CA PRO A 48 -6.88 4.52 14.14
C PRO A 48 -7.35 3.08 14.34
N SER A 49 -6.54 2.13 13.88
CA SER A 49 -6.81 0.71 14.07
C SER A 49 -6.55 0.32 15.52
N ASP A 50 -7.45 -0.48 16.11
CA ASP A 50 -7.28 -1.02 17.45
C ASP A 50 -6.13 -2.03 17.49
N PRO A 51 -5.29 -2.07 18.55
CA PRO A 51 -4.14 -2.98 18.60
C PRO A 51 -4.48 -4.47 18.38
N GLY A 52 -5.71 -4.91 18.68
CA GLY A 52 -6.14 -6.30 18.46
C GLY A 52 -6.23 -6.74 17.00
N VAL A 53 -6.21 -5.82 16.02
CA VAL A 53 -6.42 -6.18 14.60
C VAL A 53 -5.27 -6.93 13.94
N VAL A 54 -4.06 -6.86 14.50
CA VAL A 54 -2.87 -7.51 13.92
C VAL A 54 -3.04 -9.02 13.76
N SER A 55 -3.79 -9.66 14.67
CA SER A 55 -4.00 -11.11 14.67
C SER A 55 -4.86 -11.62 13.51
N TYR A 56 -5.64 -10.76 12.84
CA TYR A 56 -6.45 -11.12 11.67
C TYR A 56 -5.92 -10.50 10.38
N ALA A 57 -5.02 -9.52 10.48
CA ALA A 57 -4.40 -8.85 9.34
C ALA A 57 -3.33 -9.71 8.67
N VAL A 58 -2.72 -10.63 9.41
CA VAL A 58 -1.85 -11.68 8.86
C VAL A 58 -2.72 -12.82 8.35
N LEU A 59 -2.65 -13.10 7.05
CA LEU A 59 -3.48 -14.14 6.43
C LEU A 59 -2.96 -15.53 6.77
N PRO A 60 -3.85 -16.51 7.01
CA PRO A 60 -3.44 -17.89 7.23
C PRO A 60 -2.87 -18.52 5.95
N LYS A 61 -1.97 -19.50 6.10
CA LYS A 61 -1.31 -20.20 4.98
C LYS A 61 -2.21 -20.69 3.85
N GLY A 62 -3.45 -21.07 4.14
CA GLY A 62 -4.43 -21.48 3.12
C GLY A 62 -4.78 -20.34 2.16
N SER A 63 -5.01 -19.14 2.69
CA SER A 63 -5.26 -17.94 1.89
C SER A 63 -4.01 -17.52 1.13
N VAL A 64 -2.84 -17.60 1.76
CA VAL A 64 -1.54 -17.32 1.10
C VAL A 64 -1.28 -18.29 -0.06
N GLY A 65 -1.58 -19.58 0.11
CA GLY A 65 -1.45 -20.60 -0.93
C GLY A 65 -2.34 -20.32 -2.14
N ASN A 66 -3.57 -19.82 -1.92
CA ASN A 66 -4.46 -19.39 -3.01
C ASN A 66 -3.91 -18.18 -3.77
N ILE A 67 -3.25 -17.24 -3.09
CA ILE A 67 -2.69 -16.03 -3.70
C ILE A 67 -1.44 -16.36 -4.53
N VAL A 68 -0.54 -17.18 -3.99
CA VAL A 68 0.73 -17.53 -4.64
C VAL A 68 0.57 -18.68 -5.66
N GLY A 69 -0.49 -19.48 -5.54
CA GLY A 69 -0.71 -20.66 -6.39
C GLY A 69 0.19 -21.84 -6.03
N ALA A 70 0.57 -21.97 -4.75
CA ALA A 70 1.46 -23.01 -4.25
C ALA A 70 0.88 -23.70 -3.00
N PRO A 71 1.14 -25.01 -2.79
CA PRO A 71 0.61 -25.76 -1.66
C PRO A 71 1.40 -25.43 -0.38
N MET A 72 1.04 -24.32 0.27
CA MET A 72 1.66 -23.86 1.51
C MET A 72 1.32 -24.80 2.68
N THR A 73 2.25 -25.70 3.03
CA THR A 73 2.01 -26.69 4.09
C THR A 73 2.54 -26.24 5.45
N TRP A 74 3.56 -25.38 5.48
CA TRP A 74 4.23 -24.93 6.69
C TRP A 74 4.01 -23.45 6.97
N GLU A 75 3.89 -23.11 8.24
CA GLU A 75 3.68 -21.74 8.73
C GLU A 75 4.37 -21.56 10.08
N SER A 76 4.92 -20.38 10.30
CA SER A 76 5.45 -19.95 11.58
C SER A 76 5.02 -18.52 11.83
N GLU A 77 4.32 -18.32 12.94
CA GLU A 77 3.86 -17.02 13.40
C GLU A 77 4.81 -16.45 14.47
N SER A 78 4.90 -15.14 14.56
CA SER A 78 5.62 -14.43 15.61
C SER A 78 4.90 -13.13 15.97
N ASN A 79 4.76 -12.89 17.27
CA ASN A 79 4.26 -11.63 17.83
C ASN A 79 5.37 -10.63 18.15
N ASP A 80 6.63 -11.02 17.91
CA ASP A 80 7.80 -10.16 18.08
C ASP A 80 8.52 -9.95 16.74
N PRO A 81 8.96 -8.71 16.42
CA PRO A 81 9.88 -8.47 15.34
C PRO A 81 11.19 -9.22 15.56
N PHE A 82 11.75 -9.83 14.52
CA PHE A 82 13.00 -10.57 14.63
C PHE A 82 13.83 -10.51 13.36
N GLN A 83 15.13 -10.69 13.52
CA GLN A 83 16.11 -10.75 12.43
C GLN A 83 17.03 -11.93 12.70
N ALA A 84 17.10 -12.86 11.76
CA ALA A 84 17.92 -14.08 11.84
C ALA A 84 18.99 -14.11 10.74
N PHE A 85 19.53 -12.93 10.42
CA PHE A 85 20.54 -12.73 9.39
C PHE A 85 21.35 -11.45 9.66
N SER A 86 22.47 -11.31 8.97
CA SER A 86 23.22 -10.06 8.82
C SER A 86 23.46 -9.75 7.34
N VAL A 87 23.65 -8.48 7.00
CA VAL A 87 23.90 -8.00 5.63
C VAL A 87 25.22 -7.23 5.63
N GLU A 88 26.12 -7.55 4.71
CA GLU A 88 27.45 -6.92 4.67
C GLU A 88 27.36 -5.41 4.36
N ASN A 89 26.50 -5.01 3.43
CA ASN A 89 26.17 -3.60 3.22
C ASN A 89 24.97 -3.20 4.11
N PRO A 90 25.19 -2.49 5.24
CA PRO A 90 24.13 -2.18 6.19
C PRO A 90 23.05 -1.26 5.63
N VAL A 91 23.35 -0.48 4.58
CA VAL A 91 22.34 0.36 3.87
C VAL A 91 21.22 -0.51 3.29
N CYS A 92 21.48 -1.79 3.02
CA CYS A 92 20.49 -2.73 2.50
C CYS A 92 19.76 -3.58 3.55
N ASN A 93 20.04 -3.40 4.86
CA ASN A 93 19.47 -4.25 5.90
C ASN A 93 17.93 -4.26 5.88
N ASN A 94 17.30 -3.08 5.84
CA ASN A 94 15.84 -2.97 5.87
C ASN A 94 15.14 -3.38 4.56
N TRP A 95 15.90 -3.62 3.49
CA TRP A 95 15.38 -4.24 2.25
C TRP A 95 15.68 -5.74 2.19
N ALA A 96 16.53 -6.28 3.07
CA ALA A 96 16.91 -7.68 3.07
C ALA A 96 15.79 -8.61 3.53
N ASP A 97 14.94 -8.15 4.45
CA ASP A 97 13.69 -8.82 4.84
C ASP A 97 12.70 -7.80 5.43
N ILE A 98 11.48 -8.25 5.73
CA ILE A 98 10.41 -7.48 6.37
C ILE A 98 10.17 -7.95 7.81
N GLY A 99 9.42 -7.18 8.60
CA GLY A 99 9.12 -7.52 9.99
C GLY A 99 10.34 -7.42 10.92
N LEU A 100 11.27 -6.52 10.59
CA LEU A 100 12.55 -6.40 11.29
C LEU A 100 12.43 -5.58 12.59
N PRO A 101 13.23 -5.92 13.63
CA PRO A 101 13.36 -5.11 14.85
C PRO A 101 13.70 -3.66 14.54
N GLU A 102 14.60 -3.43 13.58
CA GLU A 102 15.02 -2.09 13.17
C GLU A 102 13.85 -1.24 12.64
N VAL A 103 12.81 -1.87 12.08
CA VAL A 103 11.62 -1.20 11.57
C VAL A 103 10.54 -1.08 12.65
N TYR A 104 10.32 -2.13 13.43
CA TYR A 104 9.15 -2.24 14.31
C TYR A 104 9.39 -2.02 15.80
N ASN A 105 10.62 -2.11 16.32
CA ASN A 105 10.91 -1.89 17.76
C ASN A 105 10.87 -0.39 18.12
N ASP A 106 9.70 0.22 17.96
CA ASP A 106 9.37 1.55 18.44
C ASP A 106 8.73 1.44 19.83
N PRO A 107 9.05 2.34 20.78
CA PRO A 107 8.36 2.38 22.07
C PRO A 107 6.84 2.56 21.94
N ASP A 108 6.37 3.14 20.84
CA ASP A 108 4.94 3.36 20.56
C ASP A 108 4.31 2.21 19.75
N LEU A 109 5.00 1.09 19.57
CA LEU A 109 4.41 -0.13 19.00
C LEU A 109 3.41 -0.73 19.98
N ALA A 110 2.12 -0.69 19.64
CA ALA A 110 1.06 -1.22 20.48
C ALA A 110 0.87 -2.73 20.29
N SER A 111 1.03 -3.21 19.05
CA SER A 111 0.96 -4.64 18.73
C SER A 111 1.68 -4.96 17.43
N PHE A 112 2.14 -6.21 17.33
CA PHE A 112 2.79 -6.75 16.14
C PHE A 112 2.34 -8.18 15.89
N ASN A 113 2.22 -8.55 14.63
CA ASN A 113 2.08 -9.93 14.20
C ASN A 113 2.79 -10.13 12.87
N SER A 114 3.39 -11.31 12.69
CA SER A 114 3.98 -11.74 11.44
C SER A 114 3.79 -13.23 11.23
N ALA A 115 3.74 -13.64 9.97
CA ALA A 115 3.80 -15.04 9.59
C ALA A 115 4.78 -15.25 8.44
N THR A 116 5.55 -16.32 8.54
CA THR A 116 6.26 -16.90 7.40
C THR A 116 5.51 -18.14 6.95
N THR A 117 5.23 -18.23 5.65
CA THR A 117 4.51 -19.33 5.03
C THR A 117 5.36 -19.93 3.91
N GLN A 118 5.48 -21.26 3.90
CA GLN A 118 6.28 -21.99 2.91
C GLN A 118 5.58 -23.30 2.48
N THR A 119 5.94 -23.82 1.32
CA THR A 119 5.55 -25.16 0.84
C THR A 119 6.07 -26.27 1.75
N SER A 120 7.23 -26.07 2.39
CA SER A 120 7.72 -26.85 3.53
C SER A 120 8.71 -26.00 4.35
N ALA A 121 9.06 -26.41 5.58
CA ALA A 121 9.84 -25.59 6.53
C ALA A 121 11.15 -24.99 5.99
N ASN A 122 11.77 -25.63 5.01
CA ASN A 122 13.04 -25.21 4.41
C ASN A 122 12.94 -24.94 2.90
N ASP A 123 11.73 -24.96 2.33
CA ASP A 123 11.56 -24.71 0.89
C ASP A 123 11.43 -23.21 0.62
N GLN A 124 12.51 -22.67 0.07
CA GLN A 124 12.64 -21.27 -0.24
C GLN A 124 12.16 -20.90 -1.66
N ASN A 125 11.66 -21.88 -2.43
CA ASN A 125 11.14 -21.66 -3.78
C ASN A 125 9.76 -21.00 -3.77
N HIS A 126 8.99 -21.18 -2.70
CA HIS A 126 7.74 -20.46 -2.43
C HIS A 126 7.77 -20.01 -0.97
N TYR A 127 8.33 -18.83 -0.74
CA TYR A 127 8.48 -18.26 0.59
C TYR A 127 7.69 -16.96 0.65
N VAL A 128 6.74 -16.88 1.57
CA VAL A 128 5.95 -15.68 1.84
C VAL A 128 6.20 -15.23 3.26
N LYS A 129 6.32 -13.92 3.46
CA LYS A 129 6.28 -13.32 4.79
C LYS A 129 5.28 -12.18 4.79
N GLN A 130 4.59 -12.05 5.91
CA GLN A 130 3.67 -10.96 6.21
C GLN A 130 4.10 -10.38 7.55
N ALA A 131 4.05 -9.07 7.71
CA ALA A 131 4.24 -8.40 8.99
C ALA A 131 3.31 -7.20 9.09
N VAL A 132 2.70 -7.01 10.26
CA VAL A 132 1.82 -5.89 10.56
C VAL A 132 2.14 -5.38 11.95
N GLY A 133 2.35 -4.07 12.07
CA GLY A 133 2.46 -3.38 13.35
C GLY A 133 1.41 -2.28 13.45
N VAL A 134 0.71 -2.24 14.57
CA VAL A 134 -0.19 -1.13 14.95
C VAL A 134 0.54 -0.30 15.98
N PHE A 135 0.64 1.00 15.72
CA PHE A 135 1.30 1.98 16.56
C PHE A 135 0.26 2.80 17.35
N ALA A 136 0.72 3.49 18.39
CA ALA A 136 -0.13 4.36 19.20
C ALA A 136 -0.83 5.44 18.36
N ASP A 137 -0.15 5.97 17.33
CA ASP A 137 -0.67 7.01 16.44
C ASP A 137 0.00 6.96 15.05
N GLY A 138 -0.44 7.85 14.17
CA GLY A 138 0.09 7.98 12.80
C GLY A 138 1.54 8.47 12.74
N ASP A 139 1.99 9.27 13.70
CA ASP A 139 3.37 9.79 13.74
C ASP A 139 4.35 8.65 14.07
N ALA A 140 3.97 7.75 14.97
CA ALA A 140 4.74 6.55 15.28
C ALA A 140 4.82 5.59 14.08
N ALA A 141 3.72 5.39 13.34
CA ALA A 141 3.73 4.64 12.10
C ALA A 141 4.57 5.31 11.01
N ASP A 142 4.58 6.65 10.95
CA ASP A 142 5.39 7.43 10.03
C ASP A 142 6.89 7.27 10.31
N ARG A 143 7.30 7.32 11.59
CA ARG A 143 8.69 7.00 11.99
C ARG A 143 9.09 5.59 11.56
N ALA A 144 8.21 4.61 11.72
CA ALA A 144 8.46 3.24 11.28
C ALA A 144 8.62 3.14 9.76
N PHE A 145 7.76 3.82 8.99
CA PHE A 145 7.88 3.90 7.53
C PHE A 145 9.19 4.57 7.11
N HIS A 146 9.59 5.66 7.76
CA HIS A 146 10.85 6.35 7.52
C HIS A 146 12.09 5.50 7.81
N ARG A 147 12.03 4.56 8.77
CA ARG A 147 13.10 3.57 8.96
C ARG A 147 13.27 2.65 7.76
N VAL A 148 12.21 2.36 7.01
CA VAL A 148 12.29 1.60 5.74
C VAL A 148 12.90 2.45 4.64
N VAL A 149 12.40 3.67 4.42
CA VAL A 149 12.75 4.46 3.22
C VAL A 149 14.04 5.27 3.37
N ASP A 150 14.30 5.86 4.53
CA ASP A 150 15.44 6.76 4.71
C ASP A 150 16.75 5.98 4.91
N ARG A 151 16.69 4.85 5.64
CA ARG A 151 17.87 4.02 5.90
C ARG A 151 18.35 3.25 4.66
N THR A 152 17.50 3.13 3.65
CA THR A 152 17.79 2.37 2.42
C THR A 152 18.12 3.26 1.23
N VAL A 153 18.29 4.57 1.46
CA VAL A 153 18.85 5.49 0.46
C VAL A 153 20.22 5.00 0.03
N GLY A 154 20.32 4.61 -1.25
CA GLY A 154 21.54 4.06 -1.84
C GLY A 154 21.61 2.53 -1.92
N CYS A 155 20.60 1.80 -1.43
CA CYS A 155 20.56 0.33 -1.57
C CYS A 155 20.19 -0.13 -3.00
N SER A 156 19.39 0.64 -3.73
CA SER A 156 19.02 0.30 -5.10
C SER A 156 20.25 0.17 -6.00
N GLY A 157 20.38 -0.96 -6.71
CA GLY A 157 21.53 -1.30 -7.55
C GLY A 157 22.69 -1.96 -6.80
N GLN A 158 22.63 -2.09 -5.48
CA GLN A 158 23.67 -2.79 -4.70
C GLN A 158 23.51 -4.29 -4.80
N THR A 159 24.64 -4.99 -4.88
CA THR A 159 24.74 -6.44 -4.69
C THR A 159 25.56 -6.69 -3.43
N THR A 160 24.99 -7.39 -2.45
CA THR A 160 25.66 -7.64 -1.17
C THR A 160 25.39 -9.05 -0.67
N PRO A 161 26.36 -9.68 0.02
CA PRO A 161 26.11 -10.89 0.79
C PRO A 161 25.19 -10.62 1.98
N MET A 162 24.41 -11.65 2.30
CA MET A 162 23.55 -11.78 3.47
C MET A 162 23.86 -13.13 4.11
N HIS A 163 24.25 -13.11 5.38
CA HIS A 163 24.59 -14.31 6.15
C HIS A 163 23.40 -14.67 7.01
N LEU A 164 22.85 -15.87 6.81
CA LEU A 164 21.80 -16.44 7.63
C LEU A 164 22.40 -17.08 8.89
N ASP A 165 21.60 -17.19 9.95
CA ASP A 165 22.05 -17.78 11.22
C ASP A 165 22.39 -19.28 11.15
N ASN A 166 21.99 -19.95 10.06
CA ASN A 166 22.41 -21.32 9.76
C ASN A 166 23.73 -21.39 8.98
N PHE A 167 24.51 -20.31 8.97
CA PHE A 167 25.80 -20.15 8.28
C PHE A 167 25.73 -20.17 6.75
N VAL A 168 24.53 -20.16 6.16
CA VAL A 168 24.35 -20.02 4.71
C VAL A 168 24.55 -18.56 4.32
N THR A 169 25.38 -18.33 3.30
CA THR A 169 25.52 -17.01 2.68
C THR A 169 24.72 -16.98 1.38
N GLN A 170 23.86 -15.98 1.24
CA GLN A 170 23.14 -15.67 0.01
C GLN A 170 23.64 -14.33 -0.52
N VAL A 171 23.77 -14.18 -1.84
CA VAL A 171 24.15 -12.91 -2.46
C VAL A 171 22.93 -12.34 -3.17
N TRP A 172 22.55 -11.12 -2.82
CA TRP A 172 21.33 -10.49 -3.31
C TRP A 172 21.64 -9.16 -4.00
N THR A 173 21.04 -8.95 -5.17
CA THR A 173 20.96 -7.65 -5.83
C THR A 173 19.63 -7.00 -5.49
N PHE A 174 19.67 -5.75 -5.02
CA PHE A 174 18.51 -4.98 -4.62
C PHE A 174 18.09 -3.99 -5.70
N THR A 175 16.80 -3.83 -5.92
CA THR A 175 16.24 -2.88 -6.88
C THR A 175 14.94 -2.31 -6.33
N GLY A 176 14.87 -1.00 -6.22
CA GLY A 176 13.65 -0.30 -5.81
C GLY A 176 13.56 1.07 -6.48
N GLY A 177 12.34 1.58 -6.57
CA GLY A 177 12.04 2.92 -7.04
C GLY A 177 11.93 3.94 -5.90
N PRO A 178 11.62 5.21 -6.21
CA PRO A 178 11.28 6.18 -5.17
C PRO A 178 10.03 5.72 -4.40
N ALA A 179 10.08 5.84 -3.08
CA ALA A 179 8.90 5.65 -2.25
C ALA A 179 7.91 6.81 -2.43
N SER A 180 6.63 6.54 -2.20
CA SER A 180 5.61 7.56 -1.98
C SER A 180 5.54 7.94 -0.50
N ALA A 181 4.60 8.81 -0.13
CA ALA A 181 4.37 9.19 1.27
C ALA A 181 3.88 8.03 2.16
N THR A 182 3.37 6.95 1.58
CA THR A 182 2.77 5.83 2.32
C THR A 182 3.23 4.47 1.85
N ASP A 183 3.75 4.34 0.62
CA ASP A 183 4.05 3.06 0.01
C ASP A 183 5.51 3.02 -0.50
N ALA A 184 6.19 1.91 -0.27
CA ALA A 184 7.54 1.64 -0.76
C ALA A 184 7.67 0.20 -1.25
N ASP A 185 8.14 0.02 -2.49
CA ASP A 185 8.27 -1.26 -3.15
C ASP A 185 9.70 -1.53 -3.57
N TRP A 186 10.16 -2.77 -3.36
CA TRP A 186 11.48 -3.20 -3.80
C TRP A 186 11.52 -4.70 -4.11
N VAL A 187 12.48 -5.07 -4.93
CA VAL A 187 12.79 -6.45 -5.29
C VAL A 187 14.21 -6.75 -4.84
N LYS A 188 14.41 -7.96 -4.32
CA LYS A 188 15.75 -8.54 -4.22
C LYS A 188 15.83 -9.79 -5.10
N GLN A 189 16.89 -9.91 -5.87
CA GLN A 189 17.17 -11.05 -6.74
C GLN A 189 18.42 -11.78 -6.26
N GLU A 190 18.34 -13.09 -6.12
CA GLU A 190 19.47 -13.91 -5.70
C GLU A 190 20.43 -14.15 -6.86
N ALA A 191 21.73 -14.02 -6.60
CA ALA A 191 22.76 -14.23 -7.60
C ALA A 191 22.76 -15.69 -8.08
N GLY A 192 22.81 -15.88 -9.40
CA GLY A 192 22.89 -17.20 -10.03
C GLY A 192 21.56 -17.98 -10.06
N THR A 193 20.44 -17.37 -9.66
CA THR A 193 19.11 -17.99 -9.72
C THR A 193 18.07 -17.05 -10.34
N ASP A 194 16.88 -17.58 -10.69
CA ASP A 194 15.70 -16.77 -11.03
C ASP A 194 14.83 -16.47 -9.79
N ARG A 195 15.32 -16.82 -8.58
CA ARG A 195 14.60 -16.55 -7.34
C ARG A 195 14.63 -15.05 -7.04
N ARG A 196 13.44 -14.47 -6.94
CA ARG A 196 13.23 -13.07 -6.61
C ARG A 196 12.23 -12.95 -5.48
N CYS A 197 12.49 -12.03 -4.57
CA CYS A 197 11.55 -11.62 -3.54
C CYS A 197 11.03 -10.22 -3.88
N PHE A 198 9.72 -10.14 -4.10
CA PHE A 198 9.00 -8.89 -4.27
C PHE A 198 8.47 -8.47 -2.90
N ASN A 199 8.71 -7.22 -2.53
CA ASN A 199 8.35 -6.68 -1.24
C ASN A 199 7.59 -5.38 -1.43
N THR A 200 6.62 -5.15 -0.55
CA THR A 200 5.89 -3.89 -0.45
C THR A 200 5.72 -3.55 1.02
N THR A 201 5.85 -2.27 1.34
CA THR A 201 5.49 -1.68 2.63
C THR A 201 4.39 -0.67 2.38
N ARG A 202 3.32 -0.71 3.18
CA ARG A 202 2.20 0.24 3.10
C ARG A 202 1.87 0.78 4.49
N LYS A 203 1.91 2.10 4.65
CA LYS A 203 1.48 2.83 5.84
C LYS A 203 0.00 3.22 5.68
N ARG A 204 -0.85 2.86 6.62
CA ARG A 204 -2.27 3.25 6.65
C ARG A 204 -2.60 3.72 8.06
N GLU A 205 -2.85 5.02 8.22
CA GLU A 205 -3.01 5.65 9.53
C GLU A 205 -1.89 5.27 10.50
N ASN A 206 -2.23 4.65 11.64
CA ASN A 206 -1.30 4.16 12.66
C ASN A 206 -0.80 2.73 12.39
N VAL A 207 -0.90 2.22 11.17
CA VAL A 207 -0.51 0.85 10.81
C VAL A 207 0.60 0.84 9.77
N LEU A 208 1.61 0.00 9.98
CA LEU A 208 2.60 -0.35 8.97
C LEU A 208 2.49 -1.83 8.63
N LEU A 209 2.11 -2.15 7.40
CA LEU A 209 2.11 -3.51 6.89
C LEU A 209 3.23 -3.71 5.89
N GLN A 210 3.82 -4.90 5.92
CA GLN A 210 4.80 -5.36 4.95
C GLN A 210 4.41 -6.74 4.43
N ALA A 211 4.55 -6.93 3.13
CA ALA A 211 4.34 -8.20 2.48
C ALA A 211 5.54 -8.54 1.62
N LYS A 212 5.93 -9.81 1.61
CA LYS A 212 7.03 -10.36 0.82
C LYS A 212 6.60 -11.66 0.16
N VAL A 213 6.83 -11.78 -1.14
CA VAL A 213 6.65 -13.02 -1.89
C VAL A 213 7.94 -13.34 -2.64
N CYS A 214 8.55 -14.47 -2.30
CA CYS A 214 9.74 -15.02 -2.93
C CYS A 214 9.37 -16.24 -3.77
N GLN A 215 9.68 -16.19 -5.06
CA GLN A 215 9.53 -17.32 -5.97
C GLN A 215 10.44 -17.17 -7.20
N SER A 216 10.53 -18.22 -8.02
CA SER A 216 11.07 -18.07 -9.37
C SER A 216 10.12 -17.19 -10.19
N GLY A 217 10.65 -16.36 -11.08
CA GLY A 217 9.84 -15.53 -11.96
C GLY A 217 9.29 -14.29 -11.26
N ASN A 218 8.11 -13.85 -11.68
CA ASN A 218 7.49 -12.59 -11.23
C ASN A 218 6.46 -12.84 -10.11
N GLY A 219 6.83 -12.50 -8.87
CA GLY A 219 5.94 -12.48 -7.70
C GLY A 219 5.22 -11.15 -7.45
N GLY A 220 5.44 -10.13 -8.31
CA GLY A 220 4.87 -8.79 -8.17
C GLY A 220 3.33 -8.75 -8.06
N PRO A 221 2.56 -9.49 -8.89
CA PRO A 221 1.11 -9.55 -8.74
C PRO A 221 0.68 -10.16 -7.40
N ALA A 222 1.33 -11.26 -6.99
CA ALA A 222 1.00 -11.96 -5.75
C ALA A 222 1.27 -11.12 -4.51
N VAL A 223 2.40 -10.39 -4.44
CA VAL A 223 2.70 -9.52 -3.28
C VAL A 223 1.70 -8.37 -3.16
N ASN A 224 1.21 -7.83 -4.29
CA ASN A 224 0.21 -6.76 -4.28
C ASN A 224 -1.16 -7.24 -3.85
N VAL A 225 -1.58 -8.43 -4.29
CA VAL A 225 -2.82 -9.07 -3.82
C VAL A 225 -2.72 -9.40 -2.34
N LEU A 226 -1.58 -9.91 -1.88
CA LEU A 226 -1.31 -10.20 -0.47
C LEU A 226 -1.44 -8.95 0.39
N ALA A 227 -0.71 -7.88 0.05
CA ALA A 227 -0.78 -6.62 0.77
C ALA A 227 -2.18 -5.99 0.75
N GLY A 228 -2.89 -6.08 -0.38
CA GLY A 228 -4.28 -5.62 -0.48
C GLY A 228 -5.23 -6.42 0.42
N ALA A 229 -5.07 -7.73 0.49
CA ALA A 229 -5.87 -8.57 1.38
C ALA A 229 -5.57 -8.29 2.86
N MET A 230 -4.30 -8.07 3.23
CA MET A 230 -3.92 -7.63 4.58
C MET A 230 -4.57 -6.28 4.94
N GLN A 231 -4.58 -5.32 4.01
CA GLN A 231 -5.26 -4.02 4.19
C GLN A 231 -6.76 -4.16 4.39
N ASN A 232 -7.42 -4.97 3.57
CA ASN A 232 -8.84 -5.21 3.67
C ASN A 232 -9.22 -5.80 5.04
N SER A 233 -8.40 -6.71 5.60
CA SER A 233 -8.60 -7.25 6.94
C SER A 233 -8.50 -6.20 8.05
N LEU A 234 -7.81 -5.08 7.80
CA LEU A 234 -7.70 -3.93 8.72
C LEU A 234 -8.85 -2.92 8.56
N GLY A 235 -9.69 -3.06 7.53
CA GLY A 235 -10.72 -2.08 7.17
C GLY A 235 -10.16 -0.79 6.54
N GLN A 236 -8.98 -0.88 5.91
CA GLN A 236 -8.23 0.24 5.30
C GLN A 236 -8.31 0.24 3.77
#